data_AF-I3RZQ1-F1
#
_entry.id   AF-I3RZQ1-F1
#
_cell.length_a   1.000
_cell.length_b   1.000
_cell.length_c   1.000
_cell.angle_alpha   90.00
_cell.angle_beta   90.00
_cell.angle_gamma   90.00
#
_symmetry.space_group_name_H-M   'P 1'
#
loop_
_entity.id
_entity.type
_entity.pdbx_description
1 polymer ?
#
loop_
_entity_poly.entity_id
_entity_poly.type
_entity_poly.pdbx_seq_one_letter_code
_entity_poly.pdbx_strand_id
1 'polypeptide(L)'
;MPFNEIFCFKNVEKLQSVLIGDPRRRIQVDPLEFHNILCCSCCNKSGKGLLPSRHDSSIMYSLAQEHGDLINLHDWFQSFRTIVLQNTNKRKQKSKQTPYQRREKK
;
A
#
# COMPACT_ATOMS: atom_id res chain seq x y z
N MET A 1 41.98 -12.59 20.44
CA MET A 1 42.57 -12.96 19.13
C MET A 1 42.07 -11.97 18.10
N PRO A 2 42.95 -11.23 17.40
CA PRO A 2 42.54 -10.39 16.28
C PRO A 2 41.98 -11.26 15.13
N PHE A 3 41.08 -10.69 14.31
CA PHE A 3 40.47 -11.33 13.12
C PHE A 3 39.61 -12.58 13.37
N ASN A 4 39.07 -12.77 14.58
CA ASN A 4 38.18 -13.90 14.85
C ASN A 4 36.85 -13.83 14.09
N GLU A 5 36.44 -12.67 13.55
CA GLU A 5 35.25 -12.56 12.70
C GLU A 5 35.31 -13.41 11.43
N ILE A 6 36.50 -13.71 10.92
CA ILE A 6 36.69 -14.49 9.70
C ILE A 6 36.24 -15.95 9.92
N PHE A 7 36.43 -16.45 11.14
CA PHE A 7 36.13 -17.84 11.51
C PHE A 7 34.81 -17.98 12.28
N CYS A 8 34.27 -16.88 12.81
CA CYS A 8 33.07 -16.89 13.66
C CYS A 8 31.93 -16.10 13.02
N PHE A 9 30.79 -16.75 12.79
CA PHE A 9 29.57 -16.08 12.37
C PHE A 9 28.95 -15.29 13.53
N LYS A 10 28.81 -13.97 13.36
CA LYS A 10 28.30 -13.06 14.40
C LYS A 10 26.82 -12.69 14.28
N ASN A 11 26.23 -12.77 13.07
CA ASN A 11 24.87 -12.26 12.84
C ASN A 11 23.79 -13.29 13.21
N VAL A 12 23.79 -13.70 14.47
CA VAL A 12 22.90 -14.73 15.02
C VAL A 12 21.44 -14.32 14.87
N GLU A 13 21.11 -13.05 15.07
CA GLU A 13 19.74 -12.52 14.94
C GLU A 13 19.17 -12.72 13.53
N LYS A 14 19.96 -12.39 12.49
CA LYS A 14 19.54 -12.61 11.10
C LYS A 14 19.35 -14.11 10.82
N LEU A 15 20.28 -14.94 11.27
CA LEU A 15 20.17 -16.40 11.11
C LEU A 15 18.92 -16.95 11.80
N GLN A 16 18.68 -16.54 13.04
CA GLN A 16 17.52 -16.93 13.82
C GLN A 16 16.21 -16.51 13.14
N SER A 17 16.14 -15.28 12.61
CA SER A 17 14.97 -14.77 11.91
C SER A 17 14.61 -15.60 10.66
N VAL A 18 15.62 -16.14 9.97
CA VAL A 18 15.44 -16.97 8.78
C VAL A 18 15.03 -18.39 9.15
N LEU A 19 15.59 -18.95 10.24
CA LEU A 19 15.30 -20.31 10.70
C LEU A 19 13.93 -20.44 11.36
N ILE A 20 13.56 -19.49 12.23
CA ILE A 20 12.25 -19.50 12.89
C ILE A 20 11.17 -19.06 11.91
N GLY A 21 11.46 -18.02 11.12
CA GLY A 21 10.50 -17.38 10.24
C GLY A 21 9.39 -16.64 11.00
N ASP A 22 8.76 -15.68 10.32
CA ASP A 22 7.52 -15.06 10.80
C ASP A 22 6.61 -14.77 9.59
N PRO A 23 6.04 -15.83 8.98
CA PRO A 23 5.32 -15.71 7.72
C PRO A 23 4.05 -14.86 7.87
N ARG A 24 3.36 -14.94 9.02
CA ARG A 24 2.14 -14.16 9.25
C ARG A 24 2.46 -12.67 9.32
N ARG A 25 3.48 -12.29 10.08
CA ARG A 25 3.91 -10.88 10.15
C ARG A 25 4.36 -10.38 8.79
N ARG A 26 5.15 -11.17 8.04
CA ARG A 26 5.60 -10.83 6.68
C ARG A 26 4.42 -10.53 5.77
N ILE A 27 3.43 -11.41 5.69
CA ILE A 27 2.23 -11.23 4.86
C ILE A 27 1.47 -9.93 5.22
N GLN A 28 1.47 -9.53 6.49
CA GLN A 28 0.78 -8.33 6.95
C GLN A 28 1.60 -7.04 6.79
N VAL A 29 2.92 -7.10 6.98
CA VAL A 29 3.82 -5.94 6.98
C VAL A 29 4.31 -5.62 5.57
N ASP A 30 4.61 -6.64 4.77
CA ASP A 30 5.18 -6.50 3.43
C ASP A 30 4.30 -5.64 2.48
N PRO A 31 2.95 -5.72 2.49
CA PRO A 31 2.10 -4.83 1.70
C PRO A 31 2.22 -3.35 2.13
N LEU A 32 2.53 -3.07 3.39
CA LEU A 32 2.70 -1.72 3.94
C LEU A 32 4.12 -1.18 3.67
N GLU A 33 5.11 -2.06 3.72
CA GLU A 33 6.53 -1.78 3.49
C GLU A 33 7.01 -2.20 2.09
N PHE A 34 6.11 -2.24 1.12
CA PHE A 34 6.38 -2.75 -0.23
C PHE A 34 7.60 -2.11 -0.93
N HIS A 35 7.94 -0.87 -0.57
CA HIS A 35 9.10 -0.15 -1.10
C HIS A 35 10.44 -0.82 -0.72
N ASN A 36 10.52 -1.44 0.46
CA ASN A 36 11.70 -2.17 0.95
C ASN A 36 11.93 -3.47 0.16
N ILE A 37 10.89 -3.99 -0.51
CA ILE A 37 10.91 -5.28 -1.19
C ILE A 37 11.01 -5.09 -2.70
N LEU A 38 10.21 -4.19 -3.27
CA LEU A 38 10.16 -3.95 -4.70
C LEU A 38 11.23 -2.98 -5.20
N CYS A 39 11.84 -2.18 -4.31
CA CYS A 39 12.93 -1.24 -4.62
C CYS A 39 12.64 -0.31 -5.82
N CYS A 40 11.37 0.02 -6.07
CA CYS A 40 10.96 0.79 -7.23
C CYS A 40 11.26 2.29 -7.06
N SER A 41 11.65 2.97 -8.14
CA SER A 41 11.91 4.42 -8.13
C SER A 41 10.63 5.27 -8.03
N CYS A 42 9.49 4.72 -8.44
CA CYS A 42 8.21 5.43 -8.54
C CYS A 42 7.42 5.55 -7.22
N CYS A 43 7.74 4.74 -6.20
CA CYS A 43 7.03 4.75 -4.92
C CYS A 43 7.93 5.05 -3.71
N ASN A 44 9.21 5.33 -3.95
CA ASN A 44 10.20 5.56 -2.89
C ASN A 44 10.06 6.93 -2.19
N LYS A 45 9.22 7.83 -2.72
CA LYS A 45 9.10 9.21 -2.23
C LYS A 45 7.98 9.34 -1.20
N SER A 46 8.33 9.01 0.04
CA SER A 46 7.91 9.65 1.30
C SER A 46 6.59 10.43 1.26
N GLY A 47 5.50 9.71 1.48
CA GLY A 47 4.24 10.26 1.95
C GLY A 47 3.37 9.14 2.50
N LYS A 48 2.74 9.34 3.67
CA LYS A 48 1.72 8.41 4.19
C LYS A 48 0.54 8.24 3.22
N GLY A 49 0.37 9.16 2.27
CA GLY A 49 -0.70 9.13 1.28
C GLY A 49 -0.60 7.95 0.31
N LEU A 50 -1.77 7.36 0.01
CA LEU A 50 -1.92 6.31 -0.98
C LEU A 50 -1.73 6.92 -2.38
N LEU A 51 -0.70 6.45 -3.10
CA LEU A 51 -0.43 6.86 -4.48
C LEU A 51 -0.98 5.83 -5.47
N PRO A 52 -1.42 6.26 -6.66
CA PRO A 52 -1.86 5.34 -7.73
C PRO A 52 -0.72 4.47 -8.28
N SER A 53 0.54 4.82 -8.02
CA SER A 53 1.71 4.02 -8.43
C SER A 53 2.00 2.84 -7.51
N ARG A 54 1.37 2.77 -6.31
CA ARG A 54 1.52 1.64 -5.40
C ARG A 54 0.89 0.39 -6.02
N HIS A 55 1.35 -0.79 -5.57
CA HIS A 55 0.74 -2.06 -5.98
C HIS A 55 -0.71 -2.14 -5.50
N ASP A 56 -1.62 -2.65 -6.33
CA ASP A 56 -3.07 -2.68 -6.03
C ASP A 56 -3.38 -3.36 -4.69
N SER A 57 -2.72 -4.50 -4.41
CA SER A 57 -2.87 -5.20 -3.12
C SER A 57 -2.43 -4.35 -1.93
N SER A 58 -1.36 -3.55 -2.07
CA SER A 58 -0.90 -2.64 -1.02
C SER A 58 -1.90 -1.50 -0.78
N ILE A 59 -2.53 -0.98 -1.84
CA ILE A 59 -3.57 0.03 -1.72
C ILE A 59 -4.80 -0.55 -1.00
N MET A 60 -5.30 -1.69 -1.48
CA MET A 60 -6.46 -2.38 -0.89
C MET A 60 -6.22 -2.73 0.58
N TYR A 61 -5.05 -3.30 0.90
CA TYR A 61 -4.71 -3.68 2.27
C TYR A 61 -4.58 -2.47 3.19
N SER A 62 -3.96 -1.37 2.73
CA SER A 62 -3.89 -0.13 3.51
C SER A 62 -5.28 0.43 3.81
N LEU A 63 -6.18 0.45 2.81
CA LEU A 63 -7.57 0.89 3.00
C LEU A 63 -8.32 -0.01 3.99
N ALA A 64 -8.10 -1.33 3.91
CA ALA A 64 -8.75 -2.26 4.83
C ALA A 64 -8.32 -2.05 6.28
N GLN A 65 -7.06 -1.64 6.53
CA GLN A 65 -6.57 -1.33 7.88
C GLN A 65 -7.19 -0.08 8.51
N GLU A 66 -7.73 0.83 7.70
CA GLU A 66 -8.44 2.02 8.22
C GLU A 66 -9.83 1.65 8.79
N HIS A 67 -10.33 0.47 8.43
CA HIS A 67 -11.57 -0.08 8.97
C HIS A 67 -11.29 -0.99 10.19
N GLY A 68 -12.27 -1.07 11.09
CA GLY A 68 -12.25 -2.03 12.19
C GLY A 68 -12.68 -3.43 11.73
N ASP A 69 -13.46 -4.12 12.56
CA ASP A 69 -13.84 -5.53 12.31
C ASP A 69 -14.76 -5.74 11.09
N LEU A 70 -15.46 -4.70 10.64
CA LEU A 70 -16.42 -4.75 9.54
C LEU A 70 -16.07 -3.74 8.46
N ILE A 71 -16.09 -4.19 7.20
CA ILE A 71 -15.79 -3.38 6.02
C ILE A 71 -17.03 -3.36 5.12
N ASN A 72 -17.51 -2.18 4.79
CA ASN A 72 -18.50 -2.02 3.73
C ASN A 72 -17.80 -2.19 2.38
N LEU A 73 -18.14 -3.27 1.65
CA LEU A 73 -17.51 -3.61 0.38
C LEU A 73 -17.64 -2.51 -0.68
N HIS A 74 -18.79 -1.83 -0.73
CA HIS A 74 -19.03 -0.76 -1.71
C HIS A 74 -18.11 0.42 -1.44
N ASP A 75 -18.07 0.90 -0.20
CA ASP A 75 -17.29 2.09 0.15
C ASP A 75 -15.78 1.81 0.08
N TRP A 76 -15.36 0.61 0.47
CA TRP A 76 -13.98 0.15 0.33
C TRP A 76 -13.53 0.15 -1.14
N PHE A 77 -14.37 -0.39 -2.04
CA PHE A 77 -14.09 -0.40 -3.48
C PHE A 77 -14.10 1.02 -4.09
N GLN A 78 -15.04 1.88 -3.70
CA GLN A 78 -15.07 3.27 -4.20
C GLN A 78 -13.81 4.06 -3.76
N SER A 79 -13.33 3.85 -2.54
CA SER A 79 -12.08 4.44 -2.05
C SER A 79 -10.88 3.99 -2.88
N PHE A 80 -10.75 2.68 -3.11
CA PHE A 80 -9.70 2.13 -3.98
C PHE A 80 -9.76 2.70 -5.40
N ARG A 81 -10.96 2.69 -6.00
CA ARG A 81 -11.19 3.20 -7.35
C ARG A 81 -10.79 4.67 -7.48
N THR A 82 -11.08 5.48 -6.46
CA THR A 82 -10.72 6.90 -6.44
C THR A 82 -9.20 7.05 -6.50
N ILE A 83 -8.43 6.26 -5.76
CA ILE A 83 -6.97 6.32 -5.74
C ILE A 83 -6.38 5.89 -7.08
N VAL A 84 -6.77 4.72 -7.61
CA VAL A 84 -6.20 4.21 -8.87
C VAL A 84 -6.51 5.13 -10.05
N LEU A 85 -7.69 5.74 -10.09
CA LEU A 85 -8.11 6.65 -11.17
C LEU A 85 -7.64 8.11 -10.99
N GLN A 86 -6.99 8.48 -9.88
CA GLN A 86 -6.48 9.84 -9.69
C GLN A 86 -5.47 10.26 -10.79
N ASN A 87 -4.79 9.30 -11.42
CA ASN A 87 -3.83 9.59 -12.49
C ASN A 87 -4.50 9.90 -13.85
N THR A 88 -5.73 9.41 -14.09
CA THR A 88 -6.44 9.64 -15.36
C THR A 88 -7.18 10.97 -15.40
N ASN A 89 -7.50 11.55 -14.23
CA ASN A 89 -8.40 12.70 -14.12
C ASN A 89 -7.70 14.07 -14.07
N LYS A 90 -6.41 14.15 -13.71
CA LYS A 90 -5.67 15.42 -13.76
C LYS A 90 -5.54 16.00 -15.18
N ARG A 91 -5.74 15.18 -16.23
CA ARG A 91 -5.81 15.65 -17.63
C ARG A 91 -7.23 16.01 -18.10
N LYS A 92 -8.29 15.64 -17.35
CA LYS A 92 -9.70 15.83 -17.75
C LYS A 92 -10.50 16.78 -16.85
N GLN A 93 -10.03 17.15 -15.66
CA GLN A 93 -10.75 18.03 -14.73
C GLN A 93 -10.72 19.54 -15.07
N LYS A 94 -10.58 19.91 -16.35
CA LYS A 94 -10.89 21.26 -16.84
C LYS A 94 -12.25 21.37 -17.54
N SER A 95 -13.04 20.30 -17.64
CA SER A 95 -14.36 20.41 -18.27
C SER A 95 -15.47 19.73 -17.46
N LYS A 96 -16.50 20.52 -17.15
CA LYS A 96 -17.89 20.14 -16.87
C LYS A 96 -18.23 19.81 -15.41
N GLN A 97 -18.39 20.86 -14.60
CA GLN A 97 -19.52 20.90 -13.68
C GLN A 97 -20.72 21.48 -14.45
N THR A 98 -21.77 20.68 -14.64
CA THR A 98 -23.12 21.18 -14.89
C THR A 98 -24.02 20.64 -13.79
N PRO A 99 -24.84 21.48 -13.12
CA PRO A 99 -25.71 21.02 -12.05
C PRO A 99 -26.82 20.12 -12.60
N TYR A 100 -26.99 18.95 -12.00
CA TYR A 100 -28.07 18.02 -12.33
C TYR A 100 -29.38 18.53 -11.72
N GLN A 101 -30.22 19.20 -12.51
CA GLN A 101 -31.58 19.54 -12.09
C GLN A 101 -32.47 18.28 -12.18
N ARG A 102 -32.91 17.77 -11.02
CA ARG A 102 -33.99 16.76 -10.95
C ARG A 102 -35.27 17.39 -11.49
N ARG A 103 -35.75 16.89 -12.62
CA ARG A 103 -37.14 17.11 -13.06
C ARG A 103 -38.01 16.05 -12.37
N GLU A 104 -38.79 16.47 -11.39
CA GLU A 104 -39.94 15.70 -10.92
C GLU A 104 -40.97 15.60 -12.05
N LYS A 105 -41.52 14.41 -12.26
CA LYS A 105 -42.56 14.14 -13.25
C LYS A 105 -43.86 13.79 -12.53
N LYS A 106 -44.91 14.49 -12.98
CA LYS A 106 -46.36 14.36 -12.72
C LYS A 106 -46.88 14.87 -11.39
#